data_AF-A0A816X7S3-F1
#
_entry.id   AF-A0A816X7S3-F1
#
_cell.length_a   1.000
_cell.length_b   1.000
_cell.length_c   1.000
_cell.angle_alpha   90.00
_cell.angle_beta   90.00
_cell.angle_gamma   90.00
#
_symmetry.space_group_name_H-M   'P 1'
#
loop_
_entity.id
_entity.type
_entity.pdbx_description
1 polymer ?
#
loop_
_entity_poly.entity_id
_entity_poly.type
_entity_poly.pdbx_seq_one_letter_code
_entity_poly.pdbx_strand_id
1 'polypeptide(L)'
;MNSIKDLSTELAPVNEAFPATTSLLQGALYLPVSSTTCERSFSRMNLIKTYCRNSTGDERLCDLTVLTVEQAFNIDLEEAVDIFSTNHKNSRILLR
;
A
#
# COMPACT_ATOMS: atom_id res chain seq x y z
N MET A 1 20.35 -8.22 18.08
CA MET A 1 19.78 -6.86 18.24
C MET A 1 19.33 -6.33 16.88
N ASN A 2 18.55 -7.13 16.13
CA ASN A 2 18.34 -6.87 14.69
C ASN A 2 16.87 -6.62 14.33
N SER A 3 15.95 -6.64 15.30
CA SER A 3 14.53 -6.36 15.04
C SER A 3 14.00 -5.27 15.97
N ILE A 4 13.20 -4.37 15.40
CA ILE A 4 12.46 -3.33 16.13
C ILE A 4 11.58 -3.94 17.23
N LYS A 5 11.11 -5.18 17.02
CA LYS A 5 10.34 -5.96 18.00
C LYS A 5 11.15 -6.35 19.23
N ASP A 6 12.46 -6.57 19.06
CA ASP A 6 13.37 -6.87 20.17
C ASP A 6 13.52 -5.62 21.05
N LEU A 7 13.65 -4.45 20.43
CA LEU A 7 13.75 -3.16 21.14
C LEU A 7 12.49 -2.81 21.92
N SER A 8 11.30 -3.10 21.38
CA SER A 8 10.05 -2.89 22.13
C SER A 8 9.93 -3.81 23.36
N THR A 9 10.55 -4.98 23.30
CA THR A 9 10.50 -5.97 24.38
C THR A 9 11.45 -5.60 25.53
N GLU A 10 12.65 -5.11 25.20
CA GLU A 10 13.63 -4.61 26.19
C GLU A 10 13.19 -3.30 26.86
N LEU A 11 12.28 -2.55 26.24
CA LEU A 11 11.77 -1.28 26.77
C LEU A 11 10.60 -1.46 27.75
N ALA A 12 9.98 -2.64 27.79
CA ALA A 12 8.88 -2.97 28.71
C ALA A 12 9.21 -2.77 30.20
N PRO A 13 10.38 -3.21 30.73
CA PRO A 13 10.73 -3.00 32.14
C PRO A 13 11.06 -1.53 32.49
N VAL A 14 11.44 -0.70 31.52
CA VAL A 14 11.84 0.71 31.75
C VAL A 14 10.64 1.66 31.75
N ASN A 15 9.48 1.22 31.26
CA ASN A 15 8.27 2.02 31.17
C ASN A 15 7.75 2.50 32.54
N GLU A 16 7.98 1.75 33.62
CA GLU A 16 7.61 2.15 34.98
C GLU A 16 8.47 3.30 35.51
N ALA A 17 9.75 3.38 35.09
CA ALA A 17 10.67 4.40 35.57
C ALA A 17 10.56 5.72 34.80
N PHE A 18 10.31 5.68 33.48
CA PHE A 18 10.30 6.88 32.63
C PHE A 18 9.23 6.83 31.51
N PRO A 19 7.93 6.84 31.85
CA PRO A 19 6.83 6.63 30.91
C PRO A 19 6.79 7.64 29.75
N ALA A 20 7.19 8.89 30.01
CA ALA A 20 7.22 9.94 28.98
C ALA A 20 8.32 9.74 27.93
N THR A 21 9.47 9.17 28.32
CA THR A 21 10.56 8.90 27.37
C THR A 21 10.27 7.64 26.55
N THR A 22 9.61 6.66 27.17
CA THR A 22 9.19 5.41 26.54
C THR A 22 8.16 5.66 25.46
N SER A 23 7.16 6.53 25.71
CA SER A 23 6.15 6.89 24.71
C SER A 23 6.73 7.69 23.54
N LEU A 24 7.68 8.58 23.80
CA LEU A 24 8.40 9.33 22.76
C LEU A 24 9.24 8.39 21.86
N LEU A 25 9.94 7.43 22.47
CA LEU A 25 10.72 6.44 21.75
C LEU A 25 9.83 5.49 20.94
N GLN A 26 8.71 5.04 21.50
CA GLN A 26 7.70 4.28 20.76
C GLN A 26 7.17 5.07 19.56
N GLY A 27 6.81 6.35 19.75
CA GLY A 27 6.40 7.23 18.66
C GLY A 27 7.47 7.36 17.57
N ALA A 28 8.73 7.52 17.96
CA ALA A 28 9.86 7.57 17.03
C ALA A 28 10.10 6.24 16.28
N LEU A 29 9.78 5.10 16.89
CA LEU A 29 9.83 3.78 16.25
C LEU A 29 8.67 3.53 15.28
N TYR A 30 7.48 4.09 15.56
CA TYR A 30 6.32 4.00 14.67
C TYR A 30 6.40 4.96 13.49
N LEU A 31 7.06 6.11 13.65
CA LEU A 31 7.43 6.98 12.55
C LEU A 31 8.34 6.19 11.62
N PRO A 32 7.89 5.85 10.40
CA PRO A 32 8.74 5.12 9.48
C PRO A 32 9.92 6.03 9.12
N VAL A 33 11.09 5.75 9.68
CA VAL A 33 12.36 6.36 9.25
C VAL A 33 12.65 6.02 7.77
N SER A 34 12.02 4.97 7.25
CA SER A 34 12.18 4.52 5.88
C SER A 34 11.24 5.26 4.91
N SER A 35 11.79 6.21 4.16
CA SER A 35 11.13 6.81 2.98
C SER A 35 10.82 5.79 1.88
N THR A 36 11.49 4.63 1.89
CA THR A 36 11.47 3.64 0.81
C THR A 36 10.09 2.99 0.56
N THR A 37 9.26 2.82 1.59
CA THR A 37 7.87 2.34 1.42
C THR A 37 6.98 3.39 0.76
N CYS A 38 7.17 4.66 1.13
CA CYS A 38 6.47 5.78 0.53
C CYS A 38 6.92 5.99 -0.92
N GLU A 39 8.23 5.97 -1.20
CA GLU A 39 8.82 6.06 -2.53
C GLU A 39 8.31 4.94 -3.45
N ARG A 40 8.22 3.71 -2.95
CA ARG A 40 7.64 2.58 -3.70
C ARG A 40 6.19 2.87 -4.08
N SER A 41 5.40 3.41 -3.15
CA SER A 41 3.99 3.73 -3.38
C SER A 41 3.83 4.87 -4.40
N PHE A 42 4.64 5.93 -4.30
CA PHE A 42 4.66 7.04 -5.27
C PHE A 42 5.14 6.60 -6.66
N SER A 43 6.15 5.74 -6.74
CA SER A 43 6.64 5.17 -8.00
C SER A 43 5.53 4.38 -8.70
N ARG A 44 4.79 3.54 -7.95
CA ARG A 44 3.64 2.79 -8.48
C ARG A 44 2.49 3.71 -8.89
N MET A 45 2.19 4.74 -8.09
CA MET A 45 1.18 5.74 -8.42
C MET A 45 1.50 6.47 -9.73
N ASN A 46 2.77 6.81 -9.98
CA ASN A 46 3.21 7.43 -11.23
C ASN A 46 3.03 6.52 -12.45
N LEU A 47 3.12 5.19 -12.28
CA LEU A 47 2.81 4.23 -13.36
C LEU A 47 1.30 4.14 -13.63
N ILE A 48 0.45 4.25 -12.59
CA ILE A 48 -1.01 4.24 -12.72
C ILE A 48 -1.51 5.54 -13.37
N LYS A 49 -0.93 6.69 -13.01
CA LYS A 49 -1.21 8.01 -13.61
C LYS A 49 -0.54 8.13 -14.98
N THR A 50 -1.12 7.48 -15.99
CA THR A 50 -0.74 7.70 -17.39
C THR A 50 -1.32 9.02 -17.91
N TYR A 51 -0.74 9.56 -18.99
CA TYR A 51 -1.17 10.82 -19.61
C TYR A 51 -2.68 10.87 -19.87
N CYS A 52 -3.27 9.78 -20.40
CA CYS A 52 -4.70 9.68 -20.65
C CYS A 52 -5.56 9.47 -19.39
N ARG A 53 -4.96 9.12 -18.25
CA ARG A 53 -5.65 8.76 -16.99
C ARG A 53 -5.51 9.80 -15.88
N ASN A 54 -4.89 10.94 -16.18
CA ASN A 54 -4.70 12.09 -15.29
C ASN A 54 -5.98 12.53 -14.56
N SER A 55 -7.15 12.47 -15.22
CA SER A 55 -8.43 12.94 -14.64
C SER A 55 -9.08 12.00 -13.59
N THR A 56 -8.40 10.94 -13.13
CA THR A 56 -8.99 10.03 -12.12
C THR A 56 -9.03 10.70 -10.75
N GLY A 57 -10.17 10.61 -10.04
CA GLY A 57 -10.31 11.11 -8.68
C GLY A 57 -9.39 10.41 -7.68
N ASP A 58 -9.02 11.13 -6.61
CA ASP A 58 -8.01 10.68 -5.64
C ASP A 58 -8.39 9.39 -4.92
N GLU A 59 -9.67 9.18 -4.60
CA GLU A 59 -10.17 7.96 -3.95
C GLU A 59 -9.86 6.72 -4.79
N ARG A 60 -10.30 6.72 -6.07
CA ARG A 60 -10.03 5.62 -7.00
C ARG A 60 -8.53 5.44 -7.24
N LEU A 61 -7.76 6.51 -7.24
CA LEU A 61 -6.31 6.42 -7.39
C LEU A 61 -5.67 5.72 -6.19
N CYS A 62 -6.04 6.11 -4.97
CA CYS A 62 -5.58 5.49 -3.73
C CYS A 62 -5.88 3.99 -3.72
N ASP A 63 -7.11 3.59 -4.04
CA ASP A 63 -7.51 2.18 -4.07
C ASP A 63 -6.65 1.37 -5.03
N LEU A 64 -6.37 1.91 -6.22
CA LEU A 64 -5.52 1.24 -7.21
C LEU A 64 -4.06 1.16 -6.75
N THR A 65 -3.54 2.22 -6.13
CA THR A 65 -2.18 2.19 -5.60
C THR A 65 -2.02 1.11 -4.56
N VAL A 66 -2.98 0.96 -3.64
CA VAL A 66 -3.00 -0.13 -2.64
C VAL A 66 -3.04 -1.48 -3.33
N LEU A 67 -3.96 -1.69 -4.29
CA LEU A 67 -4.04 -2.95 -5.04
C LEU A 67 -2.72 -3.31 -5.74
N THR A 68 -2.02 -2.33 -6.32
CA THR A 68 -0.75 -2.58 -7.03
C THR A 68 0.46 -2.76 -6.12
N VAL A 69 0.45 -2.18 -4.91
CA VAL A 69 1.52 -2.34 -3.92
C VAL A 69 1.38 -3.68 -3.20
N GLU A 70 0.15 -4.06 -2.87
CA GLU A 70 -0.22 -5.33 -2.19
C GLU A 70 -0.39 -6.50 -3.17
N GLN A 71 -0.09 -6.31 -4.45
CA GLN A 71 -0.20 -7.31 -5.53
C GLN A 71 0.88 -8.42 -5.42
N ALA A 72 1.08 -8.96 -4.22
CA ALA A 72 1.78 -10.21 -3.96
C ALA A 72 0.96 -11.45 -4.40
N PHE A 73 -0.28 -11.26 -4.82
CA PHE A 73 -1.15 -12.31 -5.34
C PHE A 73 -1.05 -12.36 -6.87
N ASN A 74 -0.71 -13.54 -7.40
CA ASN A 74 -0.68 -13.79 -8.84
C ASN A 74 -2.13 -13.88 -9.36
N ILE A 75 -2.68 -12.75 -9.80
CA ILE A 75 -4.01 -12.69 -10.39
C ILE A 75 -3.87 -13.03 -11.87
N ASP A 76 -4.56 -14.08 -12.32
CA ASP A 76 -4.68 -14.38 -13.74
C ASP A 76 -5.62 -13.36 -14.40
N LEU A 77 -5.05 -12.50 -15.24
CA LEU A 77 -5.80 -11.47 -15.93
C LEU A 77 -6.74 -12.06 -16.99
N GLU A 78 -6.41 -13.23 -17.55
CA GLU A 78 -7.24 -13.91 -18.56
C GLU A 78 -8.55 -14.38 -17.93
N GLU A 79 -8.46 -15.02 -16.75
CA GLU A 79 -9.63 -15.45 -15.97
C GLU A 79 -10.49 -14.25 -15.54
N ALA A 80 -9.86 -13.15 -15.11
CA ALA A 80 -10.58 -11.93 -14.75
C ALA A 80 -11.36 -11.32 -15.94
N VAL A 81 -10.79 -11.39 -17.16
CA VAL A 81 -11.46 -10.94 -18.39
C VAL A 81 -12.64 -11.85 -18.75
N ASP A 82 -12.49 -13.16 -18.61
CA ASP A 82 -13.57 -14.12 -18.87
C ASP A 82 -14.74 -13.95 -17.88
N ILE A 83 -14.45 -13.76 -16.59
CA ILE A 83 -15.47 -13.46 -15.57
C ILE A 83 -16.19 -12.14 -15.86
N PHE A 84 -15.45 -11.12 -16.31
CA PHE A 84 -16.06 -9.83 -16.67
C PHE A 84 -16.94 -9.97 -17.92
N SER A 85 -16.46 -10.66 -18.94
CA SER A 85 -17.18 -10.91 -20.20
C SER A 85 -18.49 -11.67 -19.97
N THR A 86 -18.46 -12.69 -19.11
CA THR A 86 -19.65 -13.49 -18.77
C THR A 86 -20.67 -12.72 -17.92
N ASN A 87 -20.22 -11.87 -16.99
CA ASN A 87 -21.11 -11.11 -16.11
C ASN A 87 -21.65 -9.80 -16.72
N HIS A 88 -20.96 -9.20 -17.70
CA HIS A 88 -21.41 -7.98 -18.35
C HIS A 88 -21.85 -8.20 -19.80
N LYS A 89 -23.18 -8.21 -20.01
CA LYS A 89 -23.84 -8.40 -21.31
C LYS A 89 -23.56 -7.31 -22.37
N ASN A 90 -22.83 -6.24 -22.03
CA ASN A 90 -22.65 -5.06 -22.91
C ASN A 90 -21.17 -4.73 -23.22
N SER A 91 -20.28 -5.72 -23.14
CA SER A 91 -18.82 -5.59 -23.30
C SER A 91 -18.33 -5.56 -24.77
N ARG A 92 -19.23 -5.59 -25.75
CA ARG A 92 -18.86 -5.51 -27.17
C ARG A 92 -18.61 -4.06 -27.58
N ILE A 93 -17.37 -3.62 -27.55
CA ILE A 93 -16.94 -2.45 -28.33
C ILE A 93 -16.84 -2.92 -29.78
N LEU A 94 -17.84 -2.57 -30.59
CA LEU A 94 -17.79 -2.75 -32.04
C LEU A 94 -16.77 -1.74 -32.60
N LEU A 95 -15.55 -2.20 -32.85
CA LEU A 95 -14.60 -1.44 -33.65
C LEU A 95 -15.09 -1.48 -35.10
N ARG A 96 -15.55 -0.33 -35.59
CA ARG A 96 -15.96 -0.10 -36.97
C ARG A 96 -14.74 0.15 -37.86
#